data_AF-A0A8S0R9Z0-F1
#
_entry.id   AF-A0A8S0R9Z0-F1
#
_cell.length_a   1.000
_cell.length_b   1.000
_cell.length_c   1.000
_cell.angle_alpha   90.00
_cell.angle_beta   90.00
_cell.angle_gamma   90.00
#
_symmetry.space_group_name_H-M   'P 1'
#
loop_
_entity.id
_entity.type
_entity.pdbx_description
1 polymer ?
#
loop_
_entity_poly.entity_id
_entity_poly.type
_entity_poly.pdbx_seq_one_letter_code
_entity_poly.pdbx_strand_id
1 'polypeptide(L)'
;MGDSPDDRVAGDDIARLVEQAKELQDAAAALISRTSREEDELRQRVASLDSHIQSLRNSKHDDKLDEELIKARYILSEGDAAAFLPSKSHGSFLKMFLGPINVRATRKDVQLKVKDEYNNFRV
;
A
#
# COMPACT_ATOMS: atom_id res chain seq x y z
N MET A 1 -51.16 25.57 0.86
CA MET A 1 -50.23 24.61 0.23
C MET A 1 -49.84 23.64 1.32
N GLY A 2 -50.52 22.48 1.35
CA GLY A 2 -50.32 21.46 2.36
C GLY A 2 -49.25 20.49 1.88
N ASP A 3 -48.26 20.28 2.72
CA ASP A 3 -47.26 19.22 2.63
C ASP A 3 -47.99 17.87 2.52
N SER A 4 -47.84 17.17 1.40
CA SER A 4 -48.54 15.90 1.19
C SER A 4 -47.92 14.84 2.09
N PRO A 5 -48.70 13.86 2.62
CA PRO A 5 -48.16 12.82 3.49
C PRO A 5 -47.00 12.04 2.85
N ASP A 6 -46.96 11.92 1.51
CA ASP A 6 -45.86 11.32 0.76
C ASP A 6 -44.55 12.15 0.81
N ASP A 7 -44.63 13.48 0.82
CA ASP A 7 -43.43 14.36 0.88
C ASP A 7 -42.73 14.25 2.24
N ARG A 8 -43.50 14.06 3.32
CA ARG A 8 -42.99 13.85 4.67
C ARG A 8 -42.28 12.52 4.83
N VAL A 9 -42.87 11.44 4.30
CA VAL A 9 -42.28 10.10 4.34
C VAL A 9 -40.98 10.07 3.54
N ALA A 10 -40.97 10.69 2.35
CA ALA A 10 -39.76 10.83 1.55
C ALA A 10 -38.66 11.64 2.29
N GLY A 11 -39.02 12.71 3.01
CA GLY A 11 -38.09 13.49 3.82
C GLY A 11 -37.44 12.69 4.95
N ASP A 12 -38.22 11.90 5.69
CA ASP A 12 -37.73 11.04 6.77
C ASP A 12 -36.82 9.91 6.25
N ASP A 13 -37.16 9.32 5.10
CA ASP A 13 -36.33 8.30 4.45
C ASP A 13 -35.00 8.88 3.95
N ILE A 14 -35.00 10.10 3.37
CA ILE A 14 -33.78 10.80 2.98
C ILE A 14 -32.92 11.10 4.22
N ALA A 15 -33.51 11.57 5.32
CA ALA A 15 -32.78 11.84 6.56
C ALA A 15 -32.11 10.58 7.11
N ARG A 16 -32.80 9.43 7.08
CA ARG A 16 -32.23 8.12 7.47
C ARG A 16 -31.07 7.70 6.56
N LEU A 17 -31.20 7.87 5.25
CA LEU A 17 -30.12 7.57 4.30
C LEU A 17 -28.88 8.45 4.55
N VAL A 18 -29.08 9.73 4.87
CA VAL A 18 -27.96 10.62 5.23
C VAL A 18 -27.25 10.16 6.50
N GLU A 19 -27.99 9.76 7.54
CA GLU A 19 -27.37 9.22 8.75
C GLU A 19 -26.61 7.92 8.49
N GLN A 20 -27.17 6.99 7.72
CA GLN A 20 -26.46 5.76 7.31
C GLN A 20 -25.18 6.05 6.53
N ALA A 21 -25.20 7.05 5.64
CA ALA A 21 -24.03 7.46 4.89
C ALA A 21 -22.93 8.03 5.81
N LYS A 22 -23.29 8.82 6.83
CA LYS A 22 -22.36 9.34 7.83
C LYS A 22 -21.76 8.22 8.69
N GLU A 23 -22.59 7.31 9.19
CA GLU A 23 -22.13 6.15 9.97
C GLU A 23 -21.13 5.31 9.17
N LEU A 24 -21.39 5.10 7.88
CA LEU A 24 -20.49 4.38 6.99
C LEU A 24 -19.18 5.15 6.76
N GLN A 25 -19.25 6.48 6.60
CA GLN A 25 -18.07 7.32 6.47
C GLN A 25 -17.18 7.25 7.72
N ASP A 26 -17.77 7.30 8.92
CA ASP A 26 -17.05 7.21 10.18
C ASP A 26 -16.42 5.82 10.37
N ALA A 27 -17.14 4.76 10.01
CA ALA A 27 -16.61 3.39 10.03
C ALA A 27 -15.43 3.23 9.06
N ALA A 28 -15.52 3.79 7.85
CA ALA A 28 -14.45 3.78 6.86
C ALA A 28 -13.23 4.58 7.36
N ALA A 29 -13.44 5.75 7.94
CA ALA A 29 -12.37 6.57 8.51
C ALA A 29 -11.64 5.85 9.66
N ALA A 30 -12.39 5.19 10.55
CA ALA A 30 -11.83 4.38 11.62
C ALA A 30 -10.99 3.20 11.09
N LEU A 31 -11.47 2.52 10.05
CA LEU A 31 -10.74 1.43 9.39
C LEU A 31 -9.43 1.95 8.77
N ILE A 32 -9.49 3.04 8.00
CA ILE A 32 -8.31 3.65 7.37
C ILE A 32 -7.28 4.05 8.42
N SER A 33 -7.72 4.68 9.51
CA SER A 33 -6.84 5.08 10.62
C SER A 33 -6.13 3.87 11.24
N ARG A 34 -6.87 2.80 11.54
CA ARG A 34 -6.30 1.57 12.10
C ARG A 34 -5.28 0.94 11.14
N THR A 35 -5.66 0.77 9.87
CA THR A 35 -4.76 0.19 8.86
C THR A 35 -3.52 1.05 8.64
N SER A 36 -3.65 2.38 8.66
CA SER A 36 -2.50 3.28 8.53
C SER A 36 -1.49 3.09 9.65
N ARG A 37 -1.96 2.94 10.89
CA ARG A 37 -1.09 2.67 12.04
C ARG A 37 -0.38 1.31 11.91
N GLU A 38 -1.14 0.27 11.54
CA GLU A 38 -0.59 -1.07 11.33
C GLU A 38 0.47 -1.09 10.20
N GLU A 39 0.22 -0.34 9.12
CA GLU A 39 1.20 -0.17 8.03
C GLU A 39 2.48 0.54 8.51
N ASP A 40 2.35 1.59 9.31
CA ASP A 40 3.51 2.32 9.83
C ASP A 40 4.35 1.48 10.79
N GLU A 41 3.71 0.68 11.65
CA GLU A 41 4.40 -0.31 12.49
C GLU A 41 5.18 -1.32 11.62
N LEU A 42 4.59 -1.78 10.52
CA LEU A 42 5.25 -2.71 9.60
C LEU A 42 6.42 -2.05 8.87
N ARG A 43 6.27 -0.80 8.40
CA ARG A 43 7.35 0.00 7.81
C ARG A 43 8.53 0.15 8.76
N GLN A 44 8.28 0.43 10.04
CA GLN A 44 9.34 0.54 11.06
C GLN A 44 10.09 -0.78 11.25
N ARG A 45 9.37 -1.91 11.30
CA ARG A 45 9.98 -3.25 11.43
C ARG A 45 10.85 -3.59 10.21
N VAL A 46 10.34 -3.32 9.02
CA VAL A 46 11.07 -3.54 7.76
C VAL A 46 12.34 -2.68 7.70
N ALA A 47 12.25 -1.40 8.05
CA ALA A 47 13.41 -0.50 8.06
C ALA A 47 14.47 -0.91 9.10
N SER A 48 14.03 -1.34 10.30
CA SER A 48 14.93 -1.85 11.34
C SER A 48 15.69 -3.10 10.88
N LEU A 49 14.97 -4.05 10.25
CA LEU A 49 15.56 -5.28 9.73
C LEU A 49 16.53 -5.01 8.57
N ASP A 50 16.17 -4.16 7.61
CA ASP A 50 17.04 -3.78 6.50
C ASP A 50 18.35 -3.13 7.00
N SER A 51 18.24 -2.22 7.97
CA SER A 51 19.40 -1.61 8.64
C SER A 51 20.28 -2.65 9.35
N HIS A 52 19.67 -3.62 10.02
CA HIS A 52 20.41 -4.69 10.70
C HIS A 52 21.16 -5.59 9.71
N ILE A 53 20.52 -5.99 8.61
CA ILE A 53 21.14 -6.75 7.52
C ILE A 53 22.34 -5.98 6.94
N GLN A 54 22.15 -4.69 6.68
CA GLN A 54 23.18 -3.81 6.14
C GLN A 54 24.37 -3.66 7.11
N SER A 55 24.11 -3.54 8.41
CA SER A 55 25.13 -3.45 9.45
C SER A 55 25.94 -4.76 9.57
N LEU A 56 25.28 -5.91 9.48
CA LEU A 56 25.96 -7.21 9.52
C LEU A 56 26.85 -7.40 8.29
N ARG A 57 26.36 -7.04 7.10
CA ARG A 57 27.15 -7.11 5.87
C ARG A 57 28.40 -6.23 5.92
N ASN A 58 28.31 -5.07 6.54
CA ASN A 58 29.45 -4.16 6.66
C ASN A 58 30.46 -4.59 7.75
N SER A 59 30.08 -5.45 8.69
CA SER A 59 30.91 -5.84 9.84
C SER A 59 31.53 -7.23 9.74
N LYS A 60 31.01 -8.12 8.89
CA LYS A 60 31.50 -9.48 8.72
C LYS A 60 31.79 -9.78 7.24
N HIS A 61 33.05 -10.06 6.94
CA HIS A 61 33.52 -10.57 5.64
C HIS A 61 33.76 -12.09 5.75
N ASP A 62 32.72 -12.85 6.07
CA ASP A 62 32.75 -14.31 6.01
C ASP A 62 31.84 -14.72 4.85
N ASP A 63 32.43 -15.31 3.81
CA ASP A 63 31.74 -15.66 2.56
C ASP A 63 30.50 -16.53 2.81
N LYS A 64 30.53 -17.39 3.84
CA LYS A 64 29.40 -18.25 4.18
C LYS A 64 28.24 -17.47 4.82
N LEU A 65 28.53 -16.42 5.57
CA LEU A 65 27.50 -15.54 6.15
C LEU A 65 26.96 -14.56 5.11
N ASP A 66 27.74 -14.23 4.08
CA ASP A 66 27.32 -13.31 3.02
C ASP A 66 26.19 -13.91 2.17
N GLU A 67 26.25 -15.22 1.85
CA GLU A 67 25.15 -15.92 1.15
C GLU A 67 23.82 -15.84 1.93
N GLU A 68 23.85 -16.08 3.25
CA GLU A 68 22.66 -16.02 4.10
C GLU A 68 22.14 -14.57 4.23
N LEU A 69 23.03 -13.57 4.28
CA LEU A 69 22.65 -12.16 4.27
C LEU A 69 22.01 -11.74 2.93
N ILE A 70 22.55 -12.21 1.81
CA ILE A 70 21.98 -12.02 0.47
C ILE A 70 20.58 -12.63 0.41
N LYS A 71 20.41 -13.85 0.93
CA LYS A 71 19.10 -14.52 0.99
C LYS A 71 18.10 -13.79 1.88
N ALA A 72 18.52 -13.35 3.07
CA ALA A 72 17.67 -12.55 3.96
C ALA A 72 17.22 -11.24 3.30
N ARG A 73 18.13 -10.55 2.61
CA ARG A 73 17.83 -9.34 1.86
C ARG A 73 16.89 -9.61 0.69
N TYR A 74 17.10 -10.70 -0.04
CA TYR A 74 16.24 -11.11 -1.16
C TYR A 74 14.80 -11.35 -0.70
N ILE A 75 14.61 -12.06 0.42
CA ILE A 75 13.27 -12.28 1.00
C ILE A 75 12.61 -10.94 1.34
N LEU A 76 13.36 -10.00 1.90
CA LEU A 76 12.88 -8.67 2.27
C LEU A 76 12.54 -7.80 1.05
N SER A 77 13.34 -7.87 -0.02
CA SER A 77 13.24 -6.98 -1.19
C SER A 77 12.38 -7.51 -2.33
N GLU A 78 12.20 -8.82 -2.45
CA GLU A 78 11.40 -9.43 -3.51
C GLU A 78 10.03 -9.95 -3.04
N GLY A 79 9.85 -10.15 -1.73
CA GLY A 79 8.60 -10.58 -1.13
C GLY A 79 7.61 -9.44 -0.86
N ASP A 80 6.49 -9.75 -0.18
CA ASP A 80 5.43 -8.78 0.13
C ASP A 80 5.90 -7.64 1.05
N ALA A 81 6.94 -7.91 1.86
CA ALA A 81 7.56 -6.91 2.72
C ALA A 81 8.23 -5.76 1.93
N ALA A 82 8.56 -6.00 0.65
CA ALA A 82 9.19 -5.01 -0.21
C ALA A 82 8.32 -3.77 -0.43
N ALA A 83 6.99 -3.91 -0.34
CA ALA A 83 6.06 -2.79 -0.44
C ALA A 83 6.23 -1.76 0.70
N PHE A 84 6.82 -2.17 1.82
CA PHE A 84 7.05 -1.33 3.00
C PHE A 84 8.51 -0.87 3.12
N LEU A 85 9.40 -1.33 2.24
CA LEU A 85 10.74 -0.77 2.15
C LEU A 85 10.65 0.71 1.75
N PRO A 86 11.58 1.56 2.21
CA PRO A 86 11.69 2.93 1.72
C PRO A 86 11.85 2.89 0.19
N SER A 87 10.77 3.19 -0.54
CA SER A 87 10.84 3.31 -1.99
C SER A 87 11.90 4.34 -2.32
N LYS A 88 12.89 3.99 -3.15
CA LYS A 88 13.84 4.99 -3.67
C LYS A 88 13.05 6.19 -4.18
N SER A 89 13.58 7.38 -3.99
CA SER A 89 12.98 8.69 -4.31
C SER A 89 12.31 8.80 -5.69
N HIS A 90 12.61 7.89 -6.62
CA HIS A 90 11.94 7.73 -7.91
C HIS A 90 10.45 7.30 -7.83
N GLY A 91 9.94 6.85 -6.68
CA GLY A 91 8.50 6.54 -6.49
C GLY A 91 7.61 7.75 -6.16
N SER A 92 8.22 8.91 -5.92
CA SER A 92 7.53 10.18 -5.61
C SER A 92 6.55 10.60 -6.71
N PHE A 93 6.93 10.42 -7.97
CA PHE A 93 6.15 10.86 -9.13
C PHE A 93 4.77 10.22 -9.17
N LEU A 94 4.68 8.88 -9.10
CA LEU A 94 3.40 8.17 -9.09
C LEU A 94 2.56 8.50 -7.86
N LYS A 95 3.20 8.66 -6.69
CA LYS A 95 2.53 9.06 -5.44
C LYS A 95 1.95 10.48 -5.49
N MET A 96 2.54 11.37 -6.29
CA MET A 96 2.00 12.72 -6.52
C MET A 96 0.72 12.72 -7.37
N PHE A 97 0.61 11.87 -8.40
CA PHE A 97 -0.59 11.81 -9.25
C PHE A 97 -1.72 11.01 -8.64
N LEU A 98 -1.37 9.97 -7.89
CA LEU A 98 -2.34 9.06 -7.32
C LEU A 98 -2.76 9.54 -5.89
N GLY A 99 -2.05 10.47 -5.25
CA GLY A 99 -2.27 10.78 -3.83
C GLY A 99 -1.70 9.65 -2.94
N PRO A 100 -2.11 9.52 -1.65
CA PRO A 100 -1.76 8.37 -0.82
C PRO A 100 -2.44 7.07 -1.30
N ILE A 101 -2.51 6.87 -2.61
CA ILE A 101 -2.97 5.65 -3.24
C ILE A 101 -1.97 4.55 -2.92
N ASN A 102 -2.49 3.61 -2.14
CA ASN A 102 -2.04 2.25 -2.03
C ASN A 102 -2.03 1.60 -3.42
N VAL A 103 -1.02 1.86 -4.26
CA VAL A 103 -0.71 0.98 -5.39
C VAL A 103 -0.08 -0.29 -4.81
N ARG A 104 -0.92 -1.12 -4.17
CA ARG A 104 -0.56 -2.50 -3.85
C ARG A 104 -0.67 -3.27 -5.16
N ALA A 105 0.46 -3.49 -5.82
CA ALA A 105 0.52 -4.44 -6.93
C ALA A 105 0.34 -5.86 -6.35
N THR A 106 -0.90 -6.32 -6.26
CA THR A 106 -1.21 -7.72 -6.00
C THR A 106 -0.74 -8.52 -7.22
N ARG A 107 0.42 -9.16 -7.07
CA ARG A 107 1.10 -10.07 -8.01
C ARG A 107 1.91 -9.38 -9.12
N LYS A 108 3.22 -9.67 -9.10
CA LYS A 108 4.20 -9.40 -10.16
C LYS A 108 3.92 -10.19 -11.47
N ASP A 109 2.75 -10.80 -11.64
CA ASP A 109 2.41 -11.60 -12.83
C ASP A 109 2.10 -10.72 -14.07
N VAL A 110 1.88 -9.41 -13.88
CA VAL A 110 1.52 -8.48 -14.97
C VAL A 110 2.74 -7.74 -15.55
N GLN A 111 3.88 -7.71 -14.85
CA GLN A 111 5.08 -7.00 -15.34
C GLN A 111 5.82 -7.73 -16.47
N LEU A 112 5.60 -9.04 -16.66
CA LEU A 112 6.24 -9.78 -17.74
C LEU A 112 5.56 -9.58 -19.10
N LYS A 113 4.28 -9.17 -19.16
CA LYS A 113 3.57 -8.97 -20.44
C LYS A 113 3.87 -7.65 -21.14
N VAL A 114 4.26 -6.62 -20.38
CA VAL A 114 4.51 -5.29 -20.96
C VAL A 114 5.86 -5.24 -21.69
N LYS A 115 6.83 -6.06 -21.27
CA LYS A 115 8.18 -6.04 -21.86
C LYS A 115 8.25 -6.72 -23.23
N ASP A 116 7.36 -7.69 -23.50
CA ASP A 116 7.27 -8.36 -24.79
C ASP A 116 6.62 -7.46 -25.85
N GLU A 117 5.62 -6.65 -25.49
CA GLU A 117 4.95 -5.73 -26.43
C GLU A 117 5.84 -4.55 -26.84
N TYR A 118 6.72 -4.06 -25.96
CA TYR A 118 7.63 -2.95 -26.28
C TYR A 118 8.75 -3.31 -27.27
N ASN A 119 9.08 -4.61 -27.44
CA ASN A 119 10.12 -5.05 -28.38
C ASN A 119 9.64 -5.15 -29.84
N ASN A 120 8.33 -5.06 -30.12
CA ASN A 120 7.79 -5.12 -31.48
C ASN A 120 7.74 -3.77 -32.21
N PHE A 121 8.10 -2.66 -31.56
CA PHE A 121 8.11 -1.32 -32.18
C PHE A 121 9.52 -0.83 -32.54
N ARG A 122 10.55 -1.69 -32.46
CA ARG A 122 11.92 -1.39 -32.92
C ARG A 122 12.43 -2.36 -33.99
N VAL A 123 11.53 -2.80 -34.87
CA VAL A 123 11.88 -3.41 -36.17
C VAL A 123 11.54 -2.42 -37.26
#